data_AF-A0A9Q0XQZ2-F1
#
_entry.id   AF-A0A9Q0XQZ2-F1
#
_cell.length_a   1.000
_cell.length_b   1.000
_cell.length_c   1.000
_cell.angle_alpha   90.00
_cell.angle_beta   90.00
_cell.angle_gamma   90.00
#
_symmetry.space_group_name_H-M   'P 1'
#
loop_
_entity.id
_entity.type
_entity.pdbx_description
1 polymer ?
#
loop_
_entity_poly.entity_id
_entity_poly.type
_entity_poly.pdbx_seq_one_letter_code
_entity_poly.pdbx_strand_id
1 'polypeptide(L)'
;MSASSNKEGRKLDIIGHHHYSLASFTLPASNYLCAMGAYQCHLWNKVLLFLSNLPEDQKSKALAYHHEAMALAKQERIMAHHVADASSKKVCIAIHSHAKIFMASINQPLSQMTLETE
;
A
#
# COMPACT_ATOMS: atom_id res chain seq x y z
N MET A 1 -17.25 34.92 -8.04
CA MET A 1 -16.50 33.66 -8.08
C MET A 1 -15.03 33.96 -8.34
N SER A 2 -14.09 33.71 -7.42
CA SER A 2 -12.72 33.48 -7.89
C SER A 2 -12.71 32.06 -8.45
N ALA A 3 -12.60 31.95 -9.78
CA ALA A 3 -12.52 30.67 -10.47
C ALA A 3 -11.35 29.78 -9.97
N SER A 4 -10.47 30.30 -9.11
CA SER A 4 -9.39 29.59 -8.43
C SER A 4 -9.88 28.59 -7.38
N SER A 5 -10.88 28.92 -6.56
CA SER A 5 -11.34 28.04 -5.46
C SER A 5 -11.96 26.72 -5.98
N ASN A 6 -12.73 26.78 -7.07
CA ASN A 6 -13.31 25.60 -7.69
C ASN A 6 -12.25 24.74 -8.44
N LYS A 7 -11.25 25.39 -9.06
CA LYS A 7 -10.14 24.68 -9.72
C LYS A 7 -9.23 23.96 -8.72
N GLU A 8 -8.96 24.58 -7.57
CA GLU A 8 -8.15 23.97 -6.52
C GLU A 8 -8.88 22.83 -5.81
N GLY A 9 -10.17 22.98 -5.51
CA GLY A 9 -11.02 21.91 -4.99
C GLY A 9 -11.03 20.69 -5.91
N ARG A 10 -11.23 20.89 -7.23
CA ARG A 10 -11.20 19.81 -8.22
C ARG A 10 -9.84 19.12 -8.32
N LYS A 11 -8.73 19.86 -8.18
CA LYS A 11 -7.38 19.28 -8.14
C LYS A 11 -7.20 18.39 -6.91
N LEU A 12 -7.61 18.86 -5.74
CA LEU A 12 -7.52 18.09 -4.49
C LEU A 12 -8.40 16.83 -4.55
N ASP A 13 -9.56 16.90 -5.19
CA ASP A 13 -10.47 15.77 -5.35
C ASP A 13 -9.84 14.67 -6.20
N ILE A 14 -9.28 15.05 -7.36
CA ILE A 14 -8.55 14.13 -8.25
C ILE A 14 -7.36 13.50 -7.53
N ILE A 15 -6.58 14.31 -6.80
CA ILE A 15 -5.43 13.82 -6.02
C ILE A 15 -5.90 12.81 -4.96
N GLY A 16 -6.95 13.14 -4.22
CA GLY A 16 -7.51 12.29 -3.18
C GLY A 16 -8.00 10.95 -3.74
N HIS A 17 -8.80 10.99 -4.81
CA HIS A 17 -9.30 9.80 -5.48
C HIS A 17 -8.17 8.91 -6.01
N HIS A 18 -7.15 9.50 -6.64
CA HIS A 18 -6.00 8.74 -7.14
C HIS A 18 -5.22 8.07 -6.00
N HIS A 19 -4.96 8.78 -4.90
CA HIS A 19 -4.23 8.23 -3.76
C HIS A 19 -5.04 7.14 -3.04
N TYR A 20 -6.34 7.34 -2.90
CA TYR A 20 -7.24 6.34 -2.33
C TYR A 20 -7.28 5.08 -3.20
N SER A 21 -7.51 5.23 -4.51
CA SER A 21 -7.58 4.10 -5.44
C SER A 21 -6.29 3.30 -5.46
N LEU A 22 -5.12 3.97 -5.46
CA LEU A 22 -3.83 3.30 -5.41
C LEU A 22 -3.65 2.56 -4.09
N ALA A 23 -3.99 3.18 -2.96
CA ALA A 23 -3.88 2.55 -1.65
C ALA A 23 -4.81 1.34 -1.48
N SER A 24 -6.04 1.42 -2.00
CA SER A 24 -7.02 0.33 -1.99
C SER A 24 -6.55 -0.90 -2.77
N PHE A 25 -5.68 -0.71 -3.77
CA PHE A 25 -5.02 -1.81 -4.46
C PHE A 25 -3.78 -2.33 -3.70
N THR A 26 -2.92 -1.42 -3.24
CA THR A 26 -1.61 -1.81 -2.70
C THR A 26 -1.65 -2.34 -1.26
N LEU A 27 -2.63 -1.94 -0.43
CA LEU A 27 -2.79 -2.48 0.92
C LEU A 27 -3.11 -3.98 0.94
N PRO A 28 -4.16 -4.46 0.23
CA PRO A 28 -4.41 -5.90 0.12
C PRO A 28 -3.24 -6.64 -0.49
N ALA A 29 -2.64 -6.12 -1.57
CA ALA A 29 -1.49 -6.74 -2.22
C ALA A 29 -0.30 -6.90 -1.24
N SER A 30 -0.02 -5.90 -0.41
CA SER A 30 0.98 -5.99 0.64
C SER A 30 0.67 -7.07 1.67
N ASN A 31 -0.59 -7.19 2.11
CA ASN A 31 -0.99 -8.25 3.03
C ASN A 31 -0.76 -9.65 2.43
N TYR A 32 -1.12 -9.84 1.15
CA TYR A 32 -0.84 -11.08 0.43
C TYR A 32 0.66 -11.37 0.36
N LEU A 33 1.50 -10.39 0.01
CA LEU A 33 2.95 -10.55 -0.03
C LEU A 33 3.54 -10.92 1.33
N CYS A 34 3.05 -10.30 2.42
CA CYS A 34 3.46 -10.64 3.77
C CYS A 34 3.12 -12.09 4.14
N ALA A 35 1.88 -12.52 3.84
CA ALA A 35 1.44 -13.88 4.08
C ALA A 35 2.23 -14.91 3.24
N MET A 36 2.50 -14.60 1.98
CA MET A 36 3.31 -15.43 1.10
C MET A 36 4.73 -15.57 1.61
N GLY A 37 5.42 -14.47 1.95
CA GLY A 37 6.78 -14.53 2.49
C GLY A 37 6.86 -15.29 3.81
N ALA A 38 5.86 -15.13 4.70
CA ALA A 38 5.78 -15.92 5.93
C ALA A 38 5.60 -17.43 5.66
N TYR A 39 4.74 -17.78 4.70
CA TYR A 39 4.53 -19.16 4.28
C TYR A 39 5.76 -19.77 3.60
N GLN A 40 6.46 -19.01 2.75
CA GLN A 40 7.73 -19.42 2.15
C GLN A 40 8.78 -19.73 3.22
N CYS A 41 8.96 -18.88 4.24
CA CYS A 41 9.87 -19.17 5.36
C CYS A 41 9.52 -20.51 6.03
N HIS A 42 8.23 -20.75 6.28
CA HIS A 42 7.77 -22.01 6.86
C HIS A 42 8.10 -23.22 5.99
N LEU A 43 7.88 -23.12 4.67
CA LEU A 43 8.22 -24.18 3.73
C LEU A 43 9.73 -24.45 3.69
N TRP A 44 10.55 -23.41 3.58
CA TRP A 44 12.00 -23.54 3.53
C TRP A 44 12.58 -24.16 4.81
N ASN A 45 12.05 -23.80 5.98
CA ASN A 45 12.41 -24.44 7.24
C ASN A 45 12.10 -25.95 7.27
N LYS A 46 11.00 -26.38 6.64
CA LYS A 46 10.70 -27.83 6.49
C LYS A 46 11.66 -28.50 5.51
N VAL A 47 12.01 -27.81 4.42
CA VAL A 47 12.94 -28.30 3.41
C VAL A 47 14.34 -28.52 4.00
N LEU A 48 14.78 -27.65 4.93
CA LEU A 48 16.08 -27.74 5.60
C LEU A 48 16.38 -29.13 6.20
N LEU A 49 15.37 -29.80 6.75
CA LEU A 49 15.51 -31.15 7.30
C LEU A 49 15.95 -32.15 6.24
N PHE A 50 15.41 -32.05 5.03
CA PHE A 50 15.78 -32.91 3.92
C PHE A 50 17.17 -32.56 3.37
N LEU A 51 17.47 -31.26 3.26
CA LEU A 51 18.79 -30.82 2.78
C LEU A 51 19.92 -31.24 3.70
N SER A 52 19.65 -31.31 5.00
CA SER A 52 20.65 -31.71 6.01
C SER A 52 21.09 -33.17 5.88
N ASN A 53 20.27 -34.01 5.25
CA ASN A 53 20.51 -35.43 5.00
C ASN A 53 21.18 -35.71 3.65
N LEU A 54 21.46 -34.67 2.85
CA LEU A 54 22.16 -34.85 1.58
C LEU A 54 23.61 -35.29 1.81
N PRO A 55 24.20 -36.03 0.85
CA PRO A 55 25.62 -36.27 0.77
C PRO A 55 26.43 -34.96 0.81
N GLU A 56 27.62 -35.00 1.42
CA GLU A 56 28.38 -33.79 1.79
C GLU A 56 28.78 -32.93 0.58
N ASP A 57 28.98 -33.56 -0.59
CA ASP A 57 29.27 -32.91 -1.87
C ASP A 57 28.13 -32.02 -2.39
N GLN A 58 26.88 -32.35 -2.00
CA GLN A 58 25.67 -31.64 -2.44
C GLN A 58 25.08 -30.77 -1.33
N LYS A 59 25.28 -31.16 -0.07
CA LYS A 59 24.74 -30.49 1.11
C LYS A 59 25.16 -29.03 1.19
N SER A 60 26.43 -28.72 0.98
CA SER A 60 26.93 -27.33 1.04
C SER A 60 26.21 -26.41 0.06
N LYS A 61 26.05 -26.84 -1.20
CA LYS A 61 25.33 -26.08 -2.23
C LYS A 61 23.84 -25.93 -1.90
N ALA A 62 23.21 -27.02 -1.45
CA ALA A 62 21.80 -27.01 -1.08
C ALA A 62 21.52 -26.06 0.09
N LEU A 63 22.37 -26.05 1.11
CA LEU A 63 22.26 -25.14 2.25
C LEU A 63 22.46 -23.68 1.83
N ALA A 64 23.36 -23.40 0.88
CA ALA A 64 23.52 -22.06 0.32
C ALA A 64 22.23 -21.55 -0.35
N TYR A 65 21.58 -22.38 -1.17
CA TYR A 65 20.27 -22.03 -1.78
C TYR A 65 19.18 -21.82 -0.75
N HIS A 66 19.14 -22.66 0.30
CA HIS A 66 18.19 -22.47 1.39
C HIS A 66 18.42 -21.12 2.11
N HIS A 67 19.67 -20.76 2.40
CA HIS A 67 19.98 -19.47 3.02
C HIS A 67 19.56 -18.29 2.15
N GLU A 68 19.80 -18.35 0.84
CA GLU A 68 19.37 -17.34 -0.11
C GLU A 68 17.84 -17.23 -0.17
N ALA A 69 17.13 -18.36 -0.22
CA ALA A 69 15.67 -18.38 -0.25
C ALA A 69 15.05 -17.84 1.05
N MET A 70 15.65 -18.14 2.20
CA MET A 70 15.25 -17.55 3.49
C MET A 70 15.50 -16.05 3.55
N ALA A 71 16.61 -15.57 2.97
CA ALA A 71 16.90 -14.15 2.87
C ALA A 71 15.88 -13.45 1.97
N LEU A 72 15.53 -14.04 0.83
CA LEU A 72 14.51 -13.52 -0.09
C LEU A 72 13.14 -13.42 0.60
N ALA A 73 12.67 -14.49 1.25
CA ALA A 73 11.39 -14.49 1.95
C ALA A 73 11.32 -13.44 3.09
N LYS A 74 12.46 -13.17 3.75
CA LYS A 74 12.57 -12.07 4.70
C LYS A 74 12.44 -10.70 4.02
N GLN A 75 13.10 -10.50 2.87
CA GLN A 75 13.02 -9.25 2.12
C GLN A 75 11.61 -9.00 1.57
N GLU A 76 10.91 -10.04 1.11
CA GLU A 76 9.51 -9.91 0.67
C GLU A 76 8.60 -9.35 1.78
N ARG A 77 8.79 -9.81 3.02
CA ARG A 77 8.03 -9.30 4.19
C ARG A 77 8.38 -7.86 4.54
N ILE A 78 9.65 -7.49 4.44
CA ILE A 78 10.11 -6.10 4.67
C ILE A 78 9.53 -5.19 3.59
N MET A 79 9.59 -5.62 2.32
CA MET A 79 8.99 -4.91 1.20
C MET A 79 7.48 -4.74 1.41
N ALA A 80 6.77 -5.80 1.79
CA ALA A 80 5.34 -5.73 2.10
C ALA A 80 5.06 -4.66 3.16
N HIS A 81 5.82 -4.64 4.27
CA HIS A 81 5.69 -3.62 5.29
C HIS A 81 5.89 -2.20 4.73
N HIS A 82 6.94 -1.96 3.94
CA HIS A 82 7.17 -0.64 3.33
C HIS A 82 6.05 -0.23 2.37
N VAL A 83 5.50 -1.17 1.60
CA VAL A 83 4.35 -0.91 0.72
C VAL A 83 3.12 -0.56 1.54
N ALA A 84 2.85 -1.27 2.64
CA ALA A 84 1.73 -0.98 3.53
C ALA A 84 1.86 0.41 4.17
N ASP A 85 3.04 0.78 4.67
CA ASP A 85 3.32 2.10 5.24
C ASP A 85 3.12 3.21 4.21
N ALA A 86 3.70 3.05 3.00
CA ALA A 86 3.52 4.00 1.91
C ALA A 86 2.04 4.14 1.51
N SER A 87 1.29 3.03 1.48
CA SER A 87 -0.14 3.03 1.14
C SER A 87 -0.97 3.72 2.22
N SER A 88 -0.64 3.51 3.49
CA SER A 88 -1.33 4.16 4.63
C SER A 88 -1.16 5.68 4.58
N LYS A 89 0.03 6.16 4.22
CA LYS A 89 0.28 7.60 3.96
C LYS A 89 -0.58 8.15 2.82
N LYS A 90 -0.78 7.37 1.75
CA LYS A 90 -1.67 7.75 0.63
C LYS A 90 -3.13 7.86 1.08
N VAL A 91 -3.63 6.95 1.92
CA VAL A 91 -4.98 7.06 2.50
C VAL A 91 -5.12 8.34 3.32
N CYS A 92 -4.13 8.68 4.14
CA CYS A 92 -4.13 9.93 4.92
C CYS A 92 -4.22 11.17 4.03
N ILE A 93 -3.44 11.22 2.94
CA ILE A 93 -3.50 12.31 1.94
C ILE A 93 -4.90 12.40 1.33
N ALA A 94 -5.52 11.26 0.99
CA ALA A 94 -6.86 11.23 0.43
C ALA A 94 -7.91 11.77 1.40
N ILE A 95 -7.89 11.31 2.65
CA ILE A 95 -8.80 11.79 3.71
C ILE A 95 -8.63 13.30 3.93
N HIS A 96 -7.38 13.78 4.01
CA HIS A 96 -7.10 15.19 4.19
C HIS A 96 -7.60 16.05 3.02
N SER A 97 -7.46 15.55 1.80
CA SER A 97 -7.96 16.22 0.60
C SER A 97 -9.49 16.30 0.60
N HIS A 98 -10.17 15.21 0.95
CA HIS A 98 -11.64 15.21 1.11
C HIS A 98 -12.11 16.15 2.22
N ALA A 99 -11.46 16.15 3.38
CA ALA A 99 -11.82 17.02 4.51
C ALA A 99 -11.69 18.51 4.14
N LYS A 100 -10.64 18.88 3.38
CA LYS A 100 -10.47 20.27 2.90
C LYS A 100 -11.59 20.69 1.95
N ILE A 101 -12.00 19.83 1.02
CA ILE A 101 -13.10 20.11 0.10
C ILE A 101 -14.41 20.26 0.86
N PHE A 102 -14.70 19.34 1.79
CA PHE A 102 -15.90 19.37 2.61
C PHE A 102 -16.00 20.62 3.49
N MET A 103 -14.90 21.03 4.13
CA MET A 103 -14.89 22.27 4.91
C MET A 103 -15.02 23.51 4.03
N ALA A 104 -14.48 23.48 2.80
CA ALA A 104 -14.66 24.57 1.84
C ALA A 104 -16.12 24.69 1.36
N SER A 105 -16.85 23.58 1.23
CA SER A 105 -18.27 23.61 0.85
C SER A 105 -19.16 24.10 1.99
N ILE A 106 -18.85 23.79 3.25
CA ILE A 106 -19.60 24.28 4.43
C ILE A 106 -19.42 25.78 4.64
N ASN A 107 -18.23 26.32 4.38
CA ASN A 107 -17.92 27.74 4.60
C ASN A 107 -18.43 28.68 3.49
N GLN A 108 -19.24 28.20 2.54
CA GLN A 108 -19.86 29.05 1.53
C GLN A 108 -21.05 29.83 2.13
N PRO A 109 -21.10 31.18 2.01
CA PRO A 109 -22.24 31.96 2.50
C PRO A 109 -23.51 31.64 1.71
N LEU A 110 -24.64 31.53 2.42
CA LEU A 110 -26.01 31.21 1.97
C LEU A 110 -26.60 32.07 0.83
N SER A 111 -25.90 33.09 0.34
CA SER A 111 -26.38 34.04 -0.66
C SER A 111 -26.28 33.58 -2.12
N GLN A 112 -25.86 32.34 -2.40
CA GLN A 112 -25.79 31.79 -3.76
C GLN A 112 -26.74 30.62 -4.06
N MET A 113 -27.60 30.21 -3.11
CA MET A 113 -28.46 29.03 -3.26
C MET A 113 -29.87 29.33 -3.83
N THR A 114 -30.19 30.58 -4.16
CA THR A 114 -31.55 31.04 -4.55
C THR A 114 -31.68 31.61 -5.96
N LEU A 115 -30.79 31.29 -6.91
CA LEU A 115 -30.85 31.81 -8.29
C LEU A 115 -30.77 30.73 -9.37
N GLU A 116 -31.42 29.58 -9.17
CA GLU A 116 -31.68 28.59 -10.23
C GLU A 116 -33.14 28.11 -10.21
N THR A 117 -34.10 29.03 -10.09
CA THR A 117 -35.50 28.80 -10.47
C THR A 117 -36.09 30.06 -11.07
N GLU A 118 -35.78 30.33 -12.34
CA GLU A 118 -36.67 30.96 -13.33
C GLU A 118 -36.37 30.39 -14.71
#